data_AF-A0A383DQA7-F1
#
_entry.id   AF-A0A383DQA7-F1
#
_cell.length_a   1.000
_cell.length_b   1.000
_cell.length_c   1.000
_cell.angle_alpha   90.00
_cell.angle_beta   90.00
_cell.angle_gamma   90.00
#
_symmetry.space_group_name_H-M   'P 1'
#
loop_
_entity.id
_entity.type
_entity.pdbx_description
1 polymer ?
#
loop_
_entity_poly.entity_id
_entity_poly.type
_entity_poly.pdbx_seq_one_letter_code
_entity_poly.pdbx_strand_id
1 'polypeptide(L)'
;IHTINVKPNVKEILVGGYTFPVKQGKGVLGRLRTKVKSSTRKKNQIDLEIEEHVFLEEEKEVAFDHHGKEIKMPYKMSSDLIESYPRRTLGKVKNNVKKPEITYDAAANRLIAKLKKSVSIGRRNLVEKVVVNEIIELYVPIYEARLIGPKKNVRIMRIDGIRKKVL
;
A
#
# COMPACT_ATOMS: atom_id res chain seq x y z
N ILE A 1 14.66 -24.92 -0.46
CA ILE A 1 14.70 -26.39 -0.27
C ILE A 1 14.70 -26.64 1.23
N HIS A 2 13.64 -27.25 1.73
CA HIS A 2 13.51 -27.60 3.14
C HIS A 2 13.63 -29.12 3.28
N THR A 3 14.55 -29.61 4.10
CA THR A 3 14.81 -31.05 4.22
C THR A 3 14.20 -31.58 5.52
N ILE A 4 13.28 -32.54 5.40
CA ILE A 4 12.66 -33.20 6.55
C ILE A 4 13.28 -34.58 6.73
N ASN A 5 13.61 -34.95 7.97
CA ASN A 5 13.99 -36.30 8.33
C ASN A 5 12.75 -37.11 8.68
N VAL A 6 12.58 -38.27 8.04
CA VAL A 6 11.47 -39.19 8.31
C VAL A 6 11.94 -40.48 8.98
N LYS A 7 11.00 -41.19 9.60
CA LYS A 7 11.27 -42.53 10.13
C LYS A 7 11.61 -43.50 8.98
N PRO A 8 12.47 -44.51 9.22
CA PRO A 8 12.91 -45.45 8.17
C PRO A 8 11.80 -46.24 7.47
N ASN A 9 10.63 -46.38 8.11
CA ASN A 9 9.48 -47.09 7.57
C ASN A 9 8.56 -46.23 6.70
N VAL A 10 8.85 -44.93 6.57
CA VAL A 10 8.10 -44.01 5.70
C VAL A 10 8.67 -44.12 4.29
N LYS A 11 7.81 -44.36 3.30
CA LYS A 11 8.20 -44.47 1.88
C LYS A 11 7.94 -43.19 1.10
N GLU A 12 6.86 -42.51 1.45
CA GLU A 12 6.37 -41.28 0.81
C GLU A 12 5.64 -40.43 1.83
N ILE A 13 5.61 -39.11 1.60
CA ILE A 13 4.74 -38.19 2.35
C ILE A 13 3.76 -37.56 1.35
N LEU A 14 2.51 -37.44 1.76
CA LEU A 14 1.46 -36.71 1.06
C LEU A 14 1.28 -35.34 1.72
N VAL A 15 1.47 -34.26 0.97
CA VAL A 15 1.23 -32.89 1.43
C VAL A 15 0.49 -32.13 0.34
N GLY A 16 -0.70 -31.59 0.66
CA GLY A 16 -1.48 -30.78 -0.28
C GLY A 16 -1.86 -31.48 -1.59
N GLY A 17 -1.99 -32.81 -1.58
CA GLY A 17 -2.30 -33.61 -2.79
C GLY A 17 -1.08 -34.04 -3.62
N TYR A 18 0.14 -33.65 -3.22
CA TYR A 18 1.38 -34.05 -3.88
C TYR A 18 2.12 -35.14 -3.10
N THR A 19 2.75 -36.06 -3.83
CA THR A 19 3.51 -37.19 -3.27
C THR A 19 5.01 -36.94 -3.34
N PHE A 20 5.68 -36.92 -2.20
CA PHE A 20 7.12 -36.70 -2.10
C PHE A 20 7.82 -38.02 -1.70
N PRO A 21 8.59 -38.65 -2.61
CA PRO A 21 9.28 -39.90 -2.31
C PRO A 21 10.51 -39.66 -1.42
N VAL A 22 10.71 -40.53 -0.44
CA VAL A 22 11.93 -40.50 0.40
C VAL A 22 13.15 -40.83 -0.45
N LYS A 23 14.25 -40.07 -0.29
CA LYS A 23 15.55 -40.40 -0.88
C LYS A 23 16.11 -41.66 -0.23
N GLN A 24 15.62 -42.83 -0.62
CA GLN A 24 16.12 -44.10 -0.11
C GLN A 24 17.55 -44.32 -0.60
N GLY A 25 18.47 -44.54 0.33
CA GLY A 25 19.81 -44.98 -0.02
C GLY A 25 19.73 -46.31 -0.76
N LYS A 26 20.18 -46.36 -2.02
CA LYS A 26 20.17 -47.57 -2.85
C LYS A 26 20.71 -48.77 -2.08
N GLY A 27 19.94 -49.86 -2.12
CA GLY A 27 20.28 -51.15 -1.52
C GLY A 27 21.55 -51.76 -2.12
N VAL A 28 22.01 -52.85 -1.49
CA VAL A 28 23.33 -53.50 -1.68
C VAL A 28 23.67 -53.85 -3.14
N LEU A 29 22.67 -54.03 -4.01
CA LEU A 29 22.83 -54.29 -5.45
C LEU A 29 23.22 -53.07 -6.32
N GLY A 30 23.07 -51.84 -5.80
CA GLY A 30 23.48 -50.61 -6.50
C GLY A 30 24.93 -50.18 -6.29
N ARG A 31 25.71 -50.98 -5.53
CA ARG A 31 27.07 -50.63 -5.07
C ARG A 31 28.16 -50.71 -6.14
N LEU A 32 27.85 -51.14 -7.36
CA LEU A 32 28.91 -51.41 -8.36
C LEU A 32 29.40 -50.18 -9.13
N ARG A 33 28.77 -49.00 -9.03
CA ARG A 33 29.10 -47.90 -9.98
C ARG A 33 29.19 -46.47 -9.47
N THR A 34 29.00 -46.15 -8.19
CA THR A 34 29.14 -44.74 -7.75
C THR A 34 29.80 -44.60 -6.39
N LYS A 35 30.86 -43.77 -6.38
CA LYS A 35 31.67 -43.36 -5.23
C LYS A 35 30.79 -43.13 -4.00
N VAL A 36 31.01 -43.95 -2.98
CA VAL A 36 30.34 -43.90 -1.69
C VAL A 36 30.67 -42.55 -1.05
N LYS A 37 29.75 -41.59 -1.14
CA LYS A 37 29.75 -40.42 -0.24
C LYS A 37 29.41 -40.95 1.15
N SER A 38 30.42 -40.97 2.01
CA SER A 38 30.37 -41.32 3.43
C SER A 38 29.43 -40.41 4.21
N SER A 39 28.14 -40.77 4.30
CA SER A 39 27.35 -40.46 5.50
C SER A 39 26.11 -41.33 5.54
N THR A 40 26.13 -42.34 6.40
CA THR A 40 25.00 -43.24 6.72
C THR A 40 23.79 -42.49 7.32
N ARG A 41 23.90 -41.18 7.59
CA ARG A 41 22.87 -40.31 8.16
C ARG A 41 21.90 -39.67 7.16
N LYS A 42 22.11 -39.76 5.84
CA LYS A 42 21.28 -39.06 4.83
C LYS A 42 20.18 -39.90 4.17
N LYS A 43 19.91 -41.12 4.65
CA LYS A 43 19.06 -42.11 3.95
C LYS A 43 17.55 -41.93 4.09
N ASN A 44 17.10 -41.02 4.96
CA ASN A 44 15.67 -40.79 5.23
C ASN A 44 15.34 -39.30 5.17
N GLN A 45 15.79 -38.65 4.09
CA GLN A 45 15.54 -37.22 3.86
C GLN A 45 14.61 -37.05 2.68
N ILE A 46 13.63 -36.17 2.84
CA ILE A 46 12.81 -35.63 1.76
C ILE A 46 13.18 -34.17 1.62
N ASP A 47 13.56 -33.79 0.39
CA ASP A 47 13.74 -32.39 0.03
C ASP A 47 12.40 -31.88 -0.49
N LEU A 48 11.80 -30.96 0.25
CA LEU A 48 10.61 -30.24 -0.16
C LEU A 48 11.05 -28.94 -0.84
N GLU A 49 10.67 -28.79 -2.10
CA GLU A 49 10.68 -27.51 -2.79
C GLU A 49 9.41 -26.76 -2.40
N ILE A 50 9.50 -26.02 -1.29
CA ILE A 50 8.40 -25.18 -0.81
C ILE A 50 8.58 -23.80 -1.44
N GLU A 51 7.54 -23.33 -2.13
CA GLU A 51 7.40 -21.93 -2.53
C GLU A 51 6.49 -21.22 -1.52
N GLU A 52 7.00 -20.17 -0.89
CA GLU A 52 6.21 -19.35 0.03
C GLU A 52 5.57 -18.20 -0.76
N HIS A 53 4.25 -18.22 -0.87
CA HIS A 53 3.49 -17.12 -1.44
C HIS A 53 3.13 -16.12 -0.33
N VAL A 54 3.76 -14.96 -0.33
CA VAL A 54 3.46 -13.88 0.60
C VAL A 54 2.60 -12.84 -0.12
N PHE A 55 1.40 -12.63 0.37
CA PHE A 55 0.51 -11.54 -0.07
C PHE A 55 0.63 -10.39 0.93
N LEU A 56 0.89 -9.17 0.42
CA LEU A 56 0.94 -7.95 1.22
C LEU A 56 -0.06 -6.96 0.64
N GLU A 57 -1.00 -6.55 1.48
CA GLU A 57 -1.97 -5.51 1.15
C GLU A 57 -1.72 -4.31 2.08
N GLU A 58 -1.60 -3.12 1.49
CA GLU A 58 -1.39 -1.88 2.23
C GLU A 58 -2.26 -0.79 1.61
N GLU A 59 -3.03 -0.14 2.47
CA GLU A 59 -3.86 1.00 2.10
C GLU A 59 -3.28 2.27 2.74
N LYS A 60 -3.23 3.35 1.96
CA LYS A 60 -2.80 4.67 2.43
C LYS A 60 -3.70 5.76 1.88
N GLU A 61 -3.83 6.80 2.67
CA GLU A 61 -4.45 8.06 2.29
C GLU A 61 -3.39 9.17 2.34
N VAL A 62 -3.45 10.10 1.40
CA VAL A 62 -2.59 11.28 1.37
C VAL A 62 -3.45 12.50 1.06
N ALA A 63 -3.32 13.54 1.90
CA ALA A 63 -4.01 14.81 1.69
C ALA A 63 -3.03 15.87 1.21
N PHE A 64 -3.51 16.74 0.32
CA PHE A 64 -2.74 17.86 -0.23
C PHE A 64 -3.46 19.18 0.03
N ASP A 65 -2.68 20.25 0.22
CA ASP A 65 -3.22 21.60 0.18
C ASP A 65 -3.46 22.06 -1.26
N HIS A 66 -3.98 23.28 -1.41
CA HIS A 66 -4.27 23.88 -2.73
C HIS A 66 -3.05 23.94 -3.67
N HIS A 67 -1.85 24.08 -3.11
CA HIS A 67 -0.59 24.15 -3.85
C HIS A 67 0.05 22.78 -4.10
N GLY A 68 -0.64 21.68 -3.73
CA GLY A 68 -0.13 20.33 -3.89
C GLY A 68 0.94 19.95 -2.86
N LYS A 69 1.10 20.69 -1.76
CA LYS A 69 1.95 20.29 -0.64
C LYS A 69 1.19 19.28 0.22
N GLU A 70 1.88 18.22 0.62
CA GLU A 70 1.28 17.23 1.51
C GLU A 70 0.99 17.85 2.89
N ILE A 71 -0.22 17.60 3.40
CA ILE A 71 -0.68 18.06 4.70
C ILE A 71 -1.33 16.92 5.47
N LYS A 72 -1.39 17.05 6.79
CA LYS A 72 -2.32 16.25 7.59
C LYS A 72 -3.73 16.81 7.39
N MET A 73 -4.68 15.97 7.01
CA MET A 73 -6.08 16.39 6.82
C MET A 73 -6.57 17.07 8.10
N PRO A 74 -6.88 18.37 8.06
CA PRO A 74 -7.11 19.13 9.27
C PRO A 74 -8.60 19.27 9.62
N TYR A 75 -9.47 18.74 8.77
CA TYR A 75 -10.92 18.75 8.93
C TYR A 75 -11.42 17.35 9.26
N LYS A 76 -12.44 17.25 10.11
CA LYS A 76 -13.16 15.99 10.31
C LYS A 76 -14.21 15.86 9.20
N MET A 77 -14.27 14.70 8.56
CA MET A 77 -15.30 14.37 7.56
C MET A 77 -16.58 13.90 8.28
N SER A 78 -17.26 14.81 8.98
CA SER A 78 -18.58 14.52 9.57
C SER A 78 -19.68 15.02 8.66
N SER A 79 -20.79 14.27 8.56
CA SER A 79 -21.97 14.64 7.78
C SER A 79 -22.45 16.07 8.04
N ASP A 80 -22.37 16.52 9.29
CA ASP A 80 -22.85 17.85 9.71
C ASP A 80 -22.01 19.01 9.13
N LEU A 81 -20.78 18.73 8.70
CA LEU A 81 -19.86 19.71 8.11
C LEU A 81 -19.83 19.63 6.58
N ILE A 82 -20.34 18.54 6.00
CA ILE A 82 -20.33 18.31 4.57
C ILE A 82 -21.64 18.85 3.99
N GLU A 83 -21.52 19.80 3.07
CA GLU A 83 -22.65 20.31 2.31
C GLU A 83 -23.40 19.16 1.62
N SER A 84 -24.73 19.13 1.73
CA SER A 84 -25.56 18.05 1.20
C SER A 84 -25.58 18.03 -0.33
N TYR A 85 -25.43 19.21 -0.97
CA TYR A 85 -25.46 19.35 -2.43
C TYR A 85 -24.23 20.11 -2.96
N PRO A 86 -23.01 19.57 -2.82
CA PRO A 86 -21.78 20.31 -3.04
C PRO A 86 -21.66 20.79 -4.50
N ARG A 87 -22.03 19.95 -5.48
CA ARG A 87 -22.01 20.32 -6.91
C ARG A 87 -22.94 21.50 -7.22
N ARG A 88 -24.12 21.56 -6.59
CA ARG A 88 -25.08 22.66 -6.77
C ARG A 88 -24.55 23.94 -6.15
N THR A 89 -23.99 23.87 -4.94
CA THR A 89 -23.42 25.03 -4.24
C THR A 89 -22.22 25.58 -5.01
N LEU A 90 -21.28 24.73 -5.43
CA LEU A 90 -20.12 25.13 -6.23
C LEU A 90 -20.52 25.73 -7.59
N GLY A 91 -21.60 25.22 -8.21
CA GLY A 91 -22.14 25.78 -9.45
C GLY A 91 -22.59 27.23 -9.32
N LYS A 92 -23.16 27.63 -8.17
CA LYS A 92 -23.60 29.02 -7.93
C LYS A 92 -22.45 30.00 -7.75
N VAL A 93 -21.31 29.53 -7.24
CA VAL A 93 -20.13 30.37 -6.92
C VAL A 93 -18.94 30.08 -7.83
N LYS A 94 -19.16 29.53 -9.02
CA LYS A 94 -18.12 29.01 -9.93
C LYS A 94 -16.94 29.96 -10.16
N ASN A 95 -17.18 31.26 -10.24
CA ASN A 95 -16.13 32.27 -10.48
C ASN A 95 -15.23 32.51 -9.26
N ASN A 96 -15.69 32.16 -8.06
CA ASN A 96 -14.99 32.36 -6.79
C ASN A 96 -14.38 31.06 -6.24
N VAL A 97 -14.61 29.93 -6.91
CA VAL A 97 -14.06 28.63 -6.54
C VAL A 97 -12.66 28.49 -7.13
N LYS A 98 -11.66 28.37 -6.26
CA LYS A 98 -10.28 28.07 -6.66
C LYS A 98 -10.12 26.56 -6.87
N LYS A 99 -9.61 26.16 -8.03
CA LYS A 99 -9.27 24.76 -8.32
C LYS A 99 -7.90 24.40 -7.78
N PRO A 100 -7.67 23.19 -7.27
CA PRO A 100 -6.33 22.76 -6.84
C PRO A 100 -5.32 22.91 -7.98
N GLU A 101 -4.09 23.31 -7.63
CA GLU A 101 -2.98 23.44 -8.59
C GLU A 101 -2.43 22.07 -9.01
N ILE A 102 -2.58 21.06 -8.15
CA ILE A 102 -2.17 19.68 -8.44
C ILE A 102 -3.20 18.96 -9.32
N THR A 103 -2.72 18.21 -10.31
CA THR A 103 -3.58 17.36 -11.15
C THR A 103 -3.89 16.02 -10.46
N TYR A 104 -4.98 15.37 -10.86
CA TYR A 104 -5.36 14.06 -10.32
C TYR A 104 -4.28 12.99 -10.55
N ASP A 105 -3.67 12.96 -11.73
CA ASP A 105 -2.59 12.02 -12.05
C ASP A 105 -1.36 12.26 -11.17
N ALA A 106 -1.02 13.53 -10.89
CA ALA A 106 0.08 13.86 -10.01
C ALA A 106 -0.20 13.44 -8.56
N ALA A 107 -1.43 13.62 -8.07
CA ALA A 107 -1.85 13.17 -6.75
C ALA A 107 -1.80 11.64 -6.62
N ALA A 108 -2.33 10.92 -7.62
CA ALA A 108 -2.29 9.46 -7.67
C ALA A 108 -0.84 8.94 -7.70
N ASN A 109 0.03 9.52 -8.52
CA ASN A 109 1.44 9.14 -8.58
C ASN A 109 2.17 9.33 -7.24
N ARG A 110 1.86 10.39 -6.48
CA ARG A 110 2.41 10.59 -5.14
C ARG A 110 1.94 9.54 -4.14
N LEU A 111 0.66 9.15 -4.20
CA LEU A 111 0.14 8.06 -3.38
C LEU A 111 0.84 6.74 -3.70
N ILE A 112 0.96 6.41 -4.99
CA ILE A 112 1.65 5.20 -5.46
C ILE A 112 3.11 5.20 -4.99
N ALA A 113 3.82 6.32 -5.14
CA ALA A 113 5.21 6.44 -4.70
C ALA A 113 5.39 6.20 -3.19
N LYS A 114 4.39 6.57 -2.37
CA LYS A 114 4.37 6.30 -0.93
C LYS A 114 4.01 4.87 -0.54
N LEU A 115 3.25 4.18 -1.39
CA LEU A 115 2.89 2.78 -1.21
C LEU A 115 4.02 1.85 -1.66
N LYS A 116 4.80 2.25 -2.68
CA LYS A 116 5.97 1.51 -3.12
C LYS A 116 6.98 1.36 -1.98
N LYS A 117 6.99 0.18 -1.36
CA LYS A 117 8.06 -0.26 -0.47
C LYS A 117 9.21 -0.81 -1.32
N SER A 118 10.45 -0.54 -0.91
CA SER A 118 11.60 -1.25 -1.47
C SER A 118 11.53 -2.71 -1.04
N VAL A 119 11.04 -3.60 -1.91
CA VAL A 119 11.05 -5.03 -1.64
C VAL A 119 12.46 -5.54 -1.91
N SER A 120 13.06 -6.19 -0.90
CA SER A 120 14.44 -6.69 -0.97
C SER A 120 14.59 -7.72 -2.09
N ILE A 121 15.62 -7.52 -2.90
CA ILE A 121 16.09 -8.34 -4.02
C ILE A 121 16.23 -9.80 -3.56
N GLY A 122 15.25 -10.66 -3.86
CA GLY A 122 15.30 -12.07 -3.43
C GLY A 122 14.02 -12.87 -3.66
N ARG A 123 12.87 -12.22 -3.84
CA ARG A 123 11.60 -12.90 -4.17
C ARG A 123 11.43 -13.03 -5.69
N ARG A 124 11.22 -14.26 -6.19
CA ARG A 124 10.84 -14.51 -7.59
C ARG A 124 9.33 -14.23 -7.73
N ASN A 125 8.91 -13.69 -8.87
CA ASN A 125 7.50 -13.44 -9.25
C ASN A 125 6.72 -12.48 -8.33
N LEU A 126 7.20 -11.24 -8.21
CA LEU A 126 6.46 -10.18 -7.53
C LEU A 126 5.44 -9.56 -8.50
N VAL A 127 4.15 -9.71 -8.20
CA VAL A 127 3.05 -9.07 -8.94
C VAL A 127 2.47 -7.97 -8.07
N GLU A 128 2.76 -6.73 -8.44
CA GLU A 128 2.16 -5.55 -7.79
C GLU A 128 0.88 -5.14 -8.52
N LYS A 129 -0.21 -5.01 -7.77
CA LYS A 129 -1.44 -4.40 -8.24
C LYS A 129 -1.74 -3.20 -7.36
N VAL A 130 -1.82 -2.02 -7.98
CA VAL A 130 -2.17 -0.78 -7.30
C VAL A 130 -3.47 -0.26 -7.89
N VAL A 131 -4.42 0.06 -7.02
CA VAL A 131 -5.73 0.59 -7.39
C VAL A 131 -5.96 1.87 -6.60
N VAL A 132 -6.39 2.93 -7.28
CA VAL A 132 -6.84 4.16 -6.62
C VAL A 132 -8.34 4.04 -6.43
N ASN A 133 -8.78 3.97 -5.17
CA ASN A 133 -10.19 3.80 -4.83
C ASN A 133 -10.98 5.08 -5.12
N GLU A 134 -10.52 6.21 -4.57
CA GLU A 134 -11.20 7.49 -4.68
C GLU A 134 -10.24 8.67 -4.68
N ILE A 135 -10.68 9.77 -5.27
CA ILE A 135 -10.03 11.08 -5.18
C ILE A 135 -11.11 12.06 -4.73
N ILE A 136 -10.92 12.63 -3.54
CA ILE A 136 -11.88 13.56 -2.94
C ILE A 136 -11.34 14.99 -3.07
N GLU A 137 -12.09 15.84 -3.76
CA GLU A 137 -11.85 17.28 -3.74
C GLU A 137 -12.63 17.95 -2.61
N LEU A 138 -11.91 18.52 -1.65
CA LEU A 138 -12.51 19.22 -0.52
C LEU A 138 -12.42 20.73 -0.71
N TYR A 139 -13.58 21.38 -0.74
CA TYR A 139 -13.71 22.84 -0.83
C TYR A 139 -14.04 23.42 0.53
N VAL A 140 -13.25 24.41 0.97
CA VAL A 140 -13.42 25.06 2.27
C VAL A 140 -13.95 26.47 2.06
N PRO A 141 -15.04 26.87 2.74
CA PRO A 141 -15.51 28.25 2.69
C PRO A 141 -14.49 29.17 3.38
N ILE A 142 -14.05 30.21 2.67
CA ILE A 142 -13.20 31.27 3.21
C ILE A 142 -14.00 32.56 3.19
N TYR A 143 -14.20 33.15 4.37
CA TYR A 143 -14.81 34.46 4.51
C TYR A 143 -13.73 35.53 4.38
N GLU A 144 -13.95 36.50 3.49
CA GLU A 144 -13.08 37.66 3.35
C GLU A 144 -13.75 38.90 3.95
N ALA A 145 -13.05 39.58 4.84
CA ALA A 145 -13.48 40.84 5.45
C ALA A 145 -12.51 41.96 5.09
N ARG A 146 -13.06 43.09 4.62
CA ARG A 146 -12.28 44.30 4.34
C ARG A 146 -12.20 45.14 5.61
N LEU A 147 -11.01 45.27 6.16
CA LEU A 147 -10.71 46.08 7.33
C LEU A 147 -10.29 47.48 6.87
N ILE A 148 -10.94 48.51 7.39
CA ILE A 148 -10.62 49.91 7.08
C ILE A 148 -10.12 50.56 8.36
N GLY A 149 -8.83 50.90 8.37
CA GLY A 149 -8.17 51.57 9.49
C GLY A 149 -8.10 53.09 9.34
N PRO A 150 -7.49 53.76 10.32
CA PRO A 150 -7.22 55.20 10.25
C PRO A 150 -6.44 55.55 8.96
N LYS A 151 -6.70 56.73 8.40
CA LYS A 151 -6.13 57.19 7.11
C LYS A 151 -6.52 56.35 5.88
N LYS A 152 -7.69 55.71 5.90
CA LYS A 152 -8.20 54.86 4.79
C LYS A 152 -7.28 53.67 4.45
N ASN A 153 -6.48 53.20 5.41
CA ASN A 153 -5.67 52.00 5.22
C ASN A 153 -6.58 50.78 5.09
N VAL A 154 -6.53 50.10 3.95
CA VAL A 154 -7.37 48.92 3.66
C VAL A 154 -6.54 47.66 3.84
N ARG A 155 -7.02 46.71 4.63
CA ARG A 155 -6.49 45.35 4.72
C ARG A 155 -7.60 44.33 4.44
N ILE A 156 -7.21 43.15 3.98
CA ILE A 156 -8.12 42.01 3.80
C ILE A 156 -7.78 40.99 4.87
N MET A 157 -8.78 40.59 5.65
CA MET A 157 -8.69 39.50 6.60
C MET A 157 -9.44 38.30 6.03
N ARG A 158 -8.82 37.13 6.07
CA ARG A 158 -9.42 35.88 5.62
C ARG A 158 -9.65 34.97 6.81
N ILE A 159 -10.82 34.36 6.88
CA ILE A 159 -11.20 33.45 7.96
C ILE A 159 -11.61 32.11 7.36
N ASP A 160 -11.01 31.02 7.85
CA ASP A 160 -11.43 29.65 7.60
C ASP A 160 -12.81 29.42 8.23
N GLY A 161 -13.83 29.16 7.40
CA GLY A 161 -15.21 28.99 7.86
C GLY A 161 -15.45 27.72 8.68
N ILE A 162 -14.58 26.71 8.57
CA ILE A 162 -14.70 25.44 9.30
C ILE A 162 -13.93 25.50 10.62
N ARG A 163 -12.66 25.95 10.58
CA ARG A 163 -11.83 26.05 11.80
C ARG A 163 -12.04 27.31 12.61
N LYS A 164 -12.72 28.31 12.05
CA LYS A 164 -12.91 29.65 12.65
C LYS A 164 -11.58 30.31 13.01
N LYS A 165 -10.56 30.15 12.16
CA LYS A 165 -9.22 30.71 12.32
C LYS A 165 -8.90 31.72 11.22
N VAL A 166 -8.14 32.76 11.55
CA VAL A 166 -7.60 33.71 10.57
C VAL A 166 -6.48 33.03 9.77
N LEU A 167 -6.47 33.25 8.45
CA LEU A 167 -5.49 32.72 7.49
C LEU A 167 -4.34 33.70 7.23
#